data_AF-A0A6H2HDJ2-F1
#
_entry.id   AF-A0A6H2HDJ2-F1
#
_cell.length_a   1.000
_cell.length_b   1.000
_cell.length_c   1.000
_cell.angle_alpha   90.00
_cell.angle_beta   90.00
_cell.angle_gamma   90.00
#
_symmetry.space_group_name_H-M   'P 1'
#
loop_
_entity.id
_entity.type
_entity.pdbx_description
1 polymer ?
#
loop_
_entity_poly.entity_id
_entity_poly.type
_entity_poly.pdbx_seq_one_letter_code
_entity_poly.pdbx_strand_id
1 'polypeptide(L)'
;MSYTLKIFASEDVSQTERDQAGLRFRAALEESLGDASLVAPVYRAWLRLYQIYGDTPRPWPVSPPELLLAEQWDAAELAATQAAFGENRYMGDAHFEIEI
;
A
#
# COMPACT_ATOMS: atom_id res chain seq x y z
N MET A 1 -14.12 0.86 -9.53
CA MET A 1 -13.69 -0.48 -9.06
C MET A 1 -13.47 -0.37 -7.57
N SER A 2 -14.11 -1.21 -6.79
CA SER A 2 -14.02 -1.21 -5.32
C SER A 2 -12.92 -2.19 -4.89
N TYR A 3 -11.87 -1.68 -4.24
CA TYR A 3 -10.91 -2.50 -3.52
C TYR A 3 -11.29 -2.52 -2.03
N THR A 4 -10.95 -3.60 -1.33
CA THR A 4 -11.12 -3.72 0.12
C THR A 4 -9.76 -3.64 0.77
N LEU A 5 -9.64 -2.81 1.81
CA LEU A 5 -8.44 -2.70 2.63
C LEU A 5 -8.70 -3.39 3.97
N LYS A 6 -7.82 -4.32 4.35
CA LYS A 6 -7.80 -4.91 5.69
C LYS A 6 -6.47 -4.56 6.37
N ILE A 7 -6.53 -4.14 7.63
CA ILE A 7 -5.34 -3.97 8.46
C ILE A 7 -5.30 -5.14 9.44
N PHE A 8 -4.19 -5.89 9.39
CA PHE A 8 -3.83 -6.84 10.41
C PHE A 8 -2.93 -6.13 11.42
N ALA A 9 -3.23 -6.28 12.70
CA ALA A 9 -2.50 -5.65 13.79
C ALA A 9 -2.48 -6.57 15.01
N SER A 10 -1.59 -6.30 15.97
CA SER A 10 -1.56 -7.04 17.26
C SER A 10 -2.94 -7.07 17.91
N GLU A 11 -3.24 -8.16 18.62
CA GLU A 11 -4.49 -8.35 19.37
C GLU A 11 -4.75 -7.22 20.38
N ASP A 12 -3.69 -6.52 20.81
CA ASP A 12 -3.76 -5.38 21.73
C ASP A 12 -4.34 -4.10 21.11
N VAL A 13 -4.44 -4.01 19.77
CA VAL A 13 -5.01 -2.84 19.08
C VAL A 13 -6.51 -2.98 18.99
N SER A 14 -7.25 -2.00 19.50
CA SER A 14 -8.72 -2.02 19.47
C SER A 14 -9.25 -1.96 18.03
N GLN A 15 -10.44 -2.52 17.80
CA GLN A 15 -11.07 -2.48 16.47
C GLN A 15 -11.24 -1.04 15.95
N THR A 16 -11.60 -0.10 16.82
CA THR A 16 -11.76 1.31 16.45
C THR A 16 -10.46 1.96 15.99
N GLU A 17 -9.33 1.63 16.63
CA GLU A 17 -8.02 2.12 16.20
C GLU A 17 -7.60 1.52 14.86
N ARG A 18 -7.89 0.22 14.64
CA ARG A 18 -7.65 -0.44 13.33
C ARG A 18 -8.47 0.21 12.22
N ASP A 19 -9.75 0.47 12.47
CA ASP A 19 -10.62 1.11 11.48
C ASP A 19 -10.15 2.53 11.15
N GLN A 20 -9.74 3.30 12.17
CA GLN A 20 -9.19 4.64 11.97
C GLN A 20 -7.87 4.62 11.20
N ALA A 21 -6.98 3.67 11.50
CA ALA A 21 -5.73 3.48 10.75
C ALA A 21 -6.04 3.11 9.29
N GLY A 22 -7.06 2.29 9.05
CA GLY A 22 -7.52 1.90 7.71
C GLY A 22 -8.01 3.08 6.89
N LEU A 23 -8.80 3.97 7.52
CA LEU A 23 -9.26 5.20 6.88
C LEU A 23 -8.10 6.13 6.54
N ARG A 24 -7.12 6.30 7.43
CA ARG A 24 -5.93 7.13 7.18
C ARG A 24 -5.07 6.56 6.06
N PHE A 25 -4.81 5.26 6.09
CA PHE A 25 -4.07 4.56 5.04
C PHE A 25 -4.74 4.78 3.69
N ARG A 26 -6.04 4.52 3.63
CA ARG A 26 -6.84 4.65 2.41
C ARG A 26 -6.77 6.08 1.87
N ALA A 27 -7.04 7.08 2.70
CA ALA A 27 -7.04 8.47 2.27
C ALA A 27 -5.68 8.89 1.71
N ALA A 28 -4.59 8.55 2.40
CA ALA A 28 -3.24 8.90 1.97
C ALA A 28 -2.81 8.13 0.69
N LEU A 29 -3.24 6.88 0.53
CA LEU A 29 -2.98 6.11 -0.68
C LEU A 29 -3.70 6.72 -1.90
N GLU A 30 -4.99 7.02 -1.75
CA GLU A 30 -5.80 7.65 -2.80
C GLU A 30 -5.26 9.03 -3.17
N GLU A 31 -4.85 9.83 -2.19
CA GLU A 31 -4.24 11.15 -2.41
C GLU A 31 -2.88 11.05 -3.12
N SER A 32 -2.02 10.11 -2.70
CA SER A 32 -0.69 9.92 -3.30
C SER A 32 -0.76 9.46 -4.76
N LEU A 33 -1.77 8.64 -5.09
CA LEU A 33 -2.02 8.20 -6.47
C LEU A 33 -2.82 9.22 -7.29
N GLY A 34 -3.53 10.13 -6.62
CA GLY A 34 -4.29 11.23 -7.20
C GLY A 34 -5.79 10.93 -7.39
N ASP A 35 -6.21 9.67 -7.35
CA ASP A 35 -7.62 9.27 -7.41
C ASP A 35 -7.83 7.83 -6.91
N ALA A 36 -8.96 7.56 -6.25
CA ALA A 36 -9.31 6.23 -5.75
C ALA A 36 -9.43 5.17 -6.86
N SER A 37 -9.82 5.57 -8.07
CA SER A 37 -9.90 4.70 -9.24
C SER A 37 -8.54 4.21 -9.75
N LEU A 38 -7.45 4.87 -9.34
CA LEU A 38 -6.09 4.49 -9.73
C LEU A 38 -5.48 3.42 -8.82
N VAL A 39 -5.99 3.23 -7.60
CA VAL A 39 -5.47 2.24 -6.65
C VAL A 39 -5.45 0.84 -7.25
N ALA A 40 -6.61 0.35 -7.71
CA ALA A 40 -6.74 -0.99 -8.27
C ALA A 40 -5.85 -1.26 -9.51
N PRO A 41 -5.85 -0.42 -10.58
CA PRO A 41 -5.02 -0.67 -11.75
C PRO A 41 -3.52 -0.52 -11.48
N VAL A 42 -3.10 0.44 -10.65
CA VAL A 42 -1.68 0.61 -10.28
C VAL A 42 -1.21 -0.57 -9.42
N TYR A 43 -2.00 -0.99 -8.43
CA TYR A 43 -1.67 -2.14 -7.60
C TYR A 43 -1.54 -3.43 -8.42
N ARG A 44 -2.45 -3.69 -9.36
CA ARG A 44 -2.37 -4.87 -10.24
C ARG A 44 -1.11 -4.89 -11.09
N ALA A 45 -0.73 -3.73 -11.64
CA ALA A 45 0.48 -3.61 -12.44
C ALA A 45 1.73 -3.81 -11.57
N TRP A 46 1.78 -3.19 -10.40
CA TRP A 46 2.86 -3.41 -9.43
C TRP A 46 2.95 -4.88 -8.99
N LEU A 47 1.82 -5.51 -8.62
CA LEU A 47 1.78 -6.91 -8.17
C LEU A 47 2.29 -7.86 -9.25
N ARG A 48 1.94 -7.63 -10.52
CA ARG A 48 2.46 -8.42 -11.63
C ARG A 48 3.98 -8.30 -11.74
N LEU A 49 4.53 -7.10 -11.62
CA LEU A 49 5.98 -6.88 -11.66
C LEU A 49 6.66 -7.53 -10.45
N TYR A 50 6.08 -7.39 -9.26
CA TYR A 50 6.56 -7.99 -8.02
C TYR A 50 6.58 -9.52 -8.08
N GLN A 51 5.55 -10.16 -8.64
CA GLN A 51 5.52 -11.62 -8.83
C GLN A 51 6.63 -12.15 -9.74
N ILE A 52 7.11 -11.33 -10.69
CA ILE A 52 8.14 -11.74 -11.65
C ILE A 52 9.55 -11.41 -11.11
N TYR A 53 9.70 -10.26 -10.45
CA TYR A 53 11.01 -9.70 -10.11
C TYR A 53 11.24 -9.46 -8.61
N GLY A 54 10.30 -9.83 -7.73
CA GLY A 54 10.36 -9.55 -6.29
C GLY A 54 11.60 -10.12 -5.59
N ASP A 55 12.12 -11.24 -6.07
CA ASP A 55 13.35 -11.86 -5.56
C ASP A 55 14.63 -11.25 -6.17
N THR A 56 14.50 -10.32 -7.13
CA THR A 56 15.63 -9.66 -7.79
C THR A 56 15.86 -8.29 -7.16
N PRO A 57 17.11 -7.94 -6.82
CA PRO A 57 17.42 -6.59 -6.34
C PRO A 57 17.04 -5.54 -7.41
N ARG A 58 16.50 -4.41 -6.95
CA ARG A 58 16.18 -3.28 -7.83
C ARG A 58 17.47 -2.67 -8.44
N PRO A 59 17.40 -2.04 -9.64
CA PRO A 59 16.20 -1.86 -10.47
C PRO A 59 15.83 -3.14 -11.22
N TRP A 60 14.54 -3.37 -11.41
CA TRP A 60 14.05 -4.49 -12.21
C TRP A 60 14.34 -4.28 -13.70
N PRO A 61 14.56 -5.36 -14.48
CA PRO A 61 14.83 -5.28 -15.91
C PRO A 61 13.54 -5.06 -16.71
N VAL A 62 12.83 -3.96 -16.42
CA VAL A 62 11.54 -3.56 -16.99
C VAL A 62 11.68 -2.25 -17.77
N SER A 63 10.66 -1.86 -18.52
CA SER A 63 10.69 -0.57 -19.23
C SER A 63 10.65 0.61 -18.25
N PRO A 64 11.16 1.81 -18.63
CA PRO A 64 11.10 2.99 -17.76
C PRO A 64 9.69 3.34 -17.26
N PRO A 65 8.61 3.25 -18.06
CA PRO A 65 7.25 3.47 -17.57
C PRO A 65 6.79 2.45 -16.52
N GLU A 66 7.16 1.17 -16.66
CA GLU A 66 6.85 0.13 -15.66
C GLU A 66 7.63 0.34 -14.38
N LEU A 67 8.88 0.78 -14.47
CA LEU A 67 9.68 1.14 -13.30
C LEU A 67 9.05 2.33 -12.56
N LEU A 68 8.66 3.38 -13.29
CA LEU A 68 8.00 4.55 -12.71
C LEU A 68 6.68 4.18 -12.03
N LEU A 69 5.88 3.30 -12.65
CA LEU A 69 4.64 2.81 -12.05
C LEU A 69 4.94 2.07 -10.74
N ALA A 70 5.96 1.22 -10.73
CA ALA A 70 6.33 0.47 -9.54
C ALA A 70 6.81 1.40 -8.42
N GLU A 71 7.64 2.40 -8.75
CA GLU A 71 8.10 3.43 -7.81
C GLU A 71 6.94 4.30 -7.29
N GLN A 72 5.96 4.62 -8.14
CA GLN A 72 4.77 5.36 -7.75
C GLN A 72 3.94 4.57 -6.72
N TRP A 73 3.77 3.27 -6.92
CA TRP A 73 3.11 2.42 -5.93
C TRP A 73 3.90 2.37 -4.62
N ASP A 74 5.20 2.08 -4.66
CA ASP A 74 6.06 1.99 -3.47
C ASP A 74 6.02 3.29 -2.65
N ALA A 75 6.04 4.45 -3.33
CA ALA A 75 5.95 5.76 -2.68
C ALA A 75 4.56 6.00 -2.04
N ALA A 76 3.48 5.65 -2.75
CA ALA A 76 2.12 5.81 -2.24
C ALA A 76 1.85 4.89 -1.04
N GLU A 77 2.31 3.65 -1.10
CA GLU A 77 2.22 2.67 -0.02
C GLU A 77 3.00 3.11 1.21
N LEU A 78 4.21 3.66 1.02
CA LEU A 78 5.01 4.21 2.11
C LEU A 78 4.30 5.39 2.79
N ALA A 79 3.77 6.34 2.01
CA ALA A 79 3.02 7.49 2.53
C ALA A 79 1.76 7.04 3.29
N ALA A 80 1.02 6.07 2.73
CA ALA A 80 -0.16 5.50 3.35
C ALA A 80 0.16 4.80 4.68
N THR A 81 1.24 4.02 4.71
CA THR A 81 1.75 3.36 5.92
C THR A 81 2.13 4.38 7.00
N GLN A 82 2.83 5.45 6.62
CA GLN A 82 3.18 6.54 7.53
C GLN A 82 1.95 7.28 8.06
N ALA A 83 0.93 7.53 7.23
CA ALA A 83 -0.31 8.16 7.64
C ALA A 83 -1.16 7.28 8.56
N ALA A 84 -1.17 5.97 8.33
CA ALA A 84 -1.91 5.00 9.12
C ALA A 84 -1.36 4.90 10.55
N PHE A 85 -0.04 4.76 10.68
CA PHE A 85 0.64 4.44 11.93
C PHE A 85 1.29 5.66 12.63
N GLY A 86 1.50 6.77 11.90
CA GLY A 86 2.13 7.97 12.44
C GLY A 86 3.56 7.75 12.97
N GLU A 87 4.02 8.59 13.90
CA GLU A 87 5.28 8.40 14.64
C GLU A 87 5.24 7.18 15.59
N ASN A 88 4.04 6.69 15.91
CA ASN A 88 3.83 5.49 16.72
C ASN A 88 4.01 4.24 15.85
N ARG A 89 5.26 3.83 15.65
CA ARG A 89 5.68 2.51 15.15
C ARG A 89 5.17 1.31 15.97
N TYR A 90 4.28 1.52 16.95
CA TYR A 90 3.77 0.52 17.89
C TYR A 90 2.55 -0.26 17.39
N MET A 91 2.44 -0.50 16.08
CA MET A 91 1.59 -1.56 15.56
C MET A 91 2.40 -2.82 15.16
N GLY A 92 3.62 -2.99 15.66
CA GLY A 92 4.37 -4.25 15.57
C GLY A 92 4.52 -4.77 14.13
N ASP A 93 4.03 -5.99 13.87
CA ASP A 93 3.96 -6.68 12.56
C ASP A 93 2.72 -6.30 11.73
N ALA A 94 2.15 -5.11 11.96
CA ALA A 94 0.95 -4.70 11.24
C ALA A 94 1.24 -4.55 9.76
N HIS A 95 0.47 -5.29 8.97
CA HIS A 95 0.50 -5.26 7.52
C HIS A 95 -0.91 -5.01 7.01
N PHE A 96 -1.00 -4.44 5.83
CA PHE A 96 -2.26 -4.25 5.14
C PHE A 96 -2.39 -5.28 4.02
N GLU A 97 -3.63 -5.61 3.72
CA GLU A 97 -3.99 -6.42 2.56
C GLU A 97 -4.98 -5.64 1.71
N ILE A 98 -4.70 -5.59 0.41
CA ILE A 98 -5.58 -5.01 -0.60
C ILE A 98 -6.17 -6.15 -1.42
N GLU A 99 -7.48 -6.33 -1.32
CA GLU A 99 -8.26 -7.25 -2.15
C GLU A 99 -8.94 -6.47 -3.28
N ILE A 100 -8.86 -6.95 -4.53
CA ILE A 100 -9.40 -6.28 -5.74
C ILE A 100 -10.35 -7.20 -6.50
#